data_AF-A0AAD7R2U1-F1
#
_entry.id   AF-A0AAD7R2U1-F1
#
_cell.length_a   1.000
_cell.length_b   1.000
_cell.length_c   1.000
_cell.angle_alpha   90.00
_cell.angle_beta   90.00
_cell.angle_gamma   90.00
#
_symmetry.space_group_name_H-M   'P 1'
#
loop_
_entity.id
_entity.type
_entity.pdbx_description
1 polymer ?
#
loop_
_entity_poly.entity_id
_entity_poly.type
_entity_poly.pdbx_seq_one_letter_code
_entity_poly.pdbx_strand_id
1 'polypeptide(L)'
;MVILTDLKGNSRDLPDNIQAAQGARVMVTRNLDTEDGIVNGTFGTIANIVPIAGCGPTTVKLIGLQLDNPTAGQKFRRKIAGATDDLVYIERFEEQMSKRGVVRRQFPMKLAFGCTAHKVQGMTMKSAVVCLKRVFESGMAYVALSRTTSLEGLRIIDFEEKKIYADPNVTTAMENMTHASFRSTRPLLHFVKSAEHAAPTLTVVHHNAEGLPPHMEDLKSHHELGLADVLCVTETHLSGSFVSPKFQLEGYDMFARNRHVSYTNRVDMATKDGGGVAVYCRSSLQAEARRYFHDVTDLEFSVVKVESRSEP
;
A
#
# COMPACT_ATOMS: atom_id res chain seq x y z
N MET A 1 -30.84 19.39 -33.72
CA MET A 1 -29.46 19.36 -33.19
C MET A 1 -28.98 20.81 -33.13
N VAL A 2 -29.09 21.45 -31.95
CA VAL A 2 -28.60 22.83 -31.79
C VAL A 2 -27.08 22.72 -31.73
N ILE A 3 -26.41 23.08 -32.82
CA ILE A 3 -24.96 23.26 -32.83
C ILE A 3 -24.71 24.54 -32.04
N LEU A 4 -24.51 24.39 -30.73
CA LEU A 4 -23.93 25.44 -29.92
C LEU A 4 -22.53 25.70 -30.49
N THR A 5 -22.31 26.93 -30.94
CA THR A 5 -21.01 27.51 -31.31
C THR A 5 -19.84 26.93 -30.52
N ASP A 6 -18.72 26.66 -31.19
CA ASP A 6 -17.46 26.11 -30.66
C ASP A 6 -17.24 26.43 -29.17
N LEU A 7 -17.60 25.47 -28.31
CA LEU A 7 -17.32 25.51 -26.89
C LEU A 7 -15.82 25.29 -26.69
N LYS A 8 -15.02 26.36 -26.72
CA LYS A 8 -13.63 26.30 -26.28
C LYS A 8 -13.59 25.97 -24.79
N GLY A 9 -13.16 24.75 -24.46
CA GLY A 9 -12.89 24.33 -23.09
C GLY A 9 -11.77 25.15 -22.44
N ASN A 10 -11.73 25.14 -21.11
CA ASN A 10 -10.64 25.73 -20.34
C ASN A 10 -9.36 24.89 -20.46
N SER A 11 -8.21 25.44 -20.04
CA SER A 11 -6.90 24.74 -20.02
C SER A 11 -6.85 23.48 -19.14
N ARG A 12 -7.90 23.25 -18.34
CA ARG A 12 -8.09 22.04 -17.52
C ARG A 12 -8.98 20.99 -18.19
N ASP A 13 -9.65 21.35 -19.28
CA ASP A 13 -10.54 20.46 -20.01
C ASP A 13 -9.74 19.57 -20.95
N LEU A 14 -10.16 18.31 -21.08
CA LEU A 14 -9.51 17.34 -21.96
C LEU A 14 -9.59 17.82 -23.42
N PRO A 15 -8.58 17.55 -24.26
CA PRO A 15 -8.59 17.92 -25.67
C PRO A 15 -9.77 17.26 -26.40
N ASP A 16 -10.36 17.94 -27.40
CA ASP A 16 -11.52 17.44 -28.13
C ASP A 16 -11.26 16.08 -28.79
N ASN A 17 -10.02 15.89 -29.26
CA ASN A 17 -9.54 14.65 -29.84
C ASN A 17 -8.41 14.05 -28.99
N ILE A 18 -8.42 12.73 -28.87
CA ILE A 18 -7.30 11.98 -28.29
C ILE A 18 -6.50 11.37 -29.44
N GLN A 19 -5.21 11.68 -29.48
CA GLN A 19 -4.28 10.96 -30.34
C GLN A 19 -3.93 9.63 -29.65
N ALA A 20 -4.26 8.53 -30.31
CA ALA A 20 -4.01 7.18 -29.83
C ALA A 20 -3.32 6.37 -30.92
N ALA A 21 -2.28 5.64 -30.54
CA ALA A 21 -1.59 4.69 -31.39
C ALA A 21 -1.17 3.49 -30.54
N GLN A 22 -1.06 2.30 -31.14
CA GLN A 22 -0.47 1.16 -30.45
C GLN A 22 0.97 1.50 -30.02
N GLY A 23 1.35 1.08 -28.81
CA GLY A 23 2.61 1.45 -28.16
C GLY A 23 2.59 2.81 -27.46
N ALA A 24 1.55 3.62 -27.62
CA ALA A 24 1.48 4.92 -26.95
C ALA A 24 1.28 4.76 -25.44
N ARG A 25 2.04 5.56 -24.67
CA ARG A 25 1.98 5.59 -23.22
C ARG A 25 0.83 6.46 -22.75
N VAL A 26 -0.02 5.93 -21.88
CA VAL A 26 -1.19 6.63 -21.35
C VAL A 26 -1.33 6.51 -19.84
N MET A 27 -2.06 7.45 -19.26
CA MET A 27 -2.47 7.48 -17.87
C MET A 27 -3.98 7.61 -17.80
N VAL A 28 -4.61 6.76 -16.99
CA VAL A 28 -6.03 6.84 -16.66
C VAL A 28 -6.27 8.07 -15.79
N THR A 29 -7.27 8.88 -16.11
CA THR A 29 -7.53 10.17 -15.45
C THR A 29 -8.66 10.12 -14.43
N ARG A 30 -9.31 8.96 -14.28
CA ARG A 30 -10.49 8.74 -13.41
C ARG A 30 -10.41 7.40 -12.69
N ASN A 31 -11.17 7.28 -11.61
CA ASN A 31 -11.37 6.00 -10.96
C ASN A 31 -12.44 5.23 -11.75
N LEU A 32 -12.04 4.13 -12.37
CA LEU A 32 -12.94 3.25 -13.13
C LEU A 32 -13.39 2.07 -12.28
N ASP A 33 -12.44 1.47 -11.54
CA ASP A 33 -12.71 0.42 -10.58
C ASP A 33 -11.66 0.49 -9.48
N THR A 34 -12.03 1.05 -8.33
CA THR A 34 -11.12 1.22 -7.19
C THR A 34 -10.76 -0.12 -6.55
N GLU A 35 -11.68 -1.09 -6.56
CA GLU A 35 -11.43 -2.43 -6.01
C GLU A 35 -10.50 -3.24 -6.90
N ASP A 36 -10.60 -3.05 -8.22
CA ASP A 36 -9.76 -3.71 -9.22
C ASP A 36 -8.50 -2.90 -9.56
N GLY A 37 -8.19 -1.83 -8.81
CA GLY A 37 -6.94 -1.06 -8.94
C GLY A 37 -6.84 -0.16 -10.19
N ILE A 38 -7.94 0.08 -10.90
CA ILE A 38 -7.99 1.01 -12.03
C ILE A 38 -8.44 2.40 -11.52
N VAL A 39 -7.46 3.14 -11.02
CA VAL A 39 -7.66 4.45 -10.38
C VAL A 39 -7.05 5.59 -11.21
N ASN A 40 -7.39 6.82 -10.84
CA ASN A 40 -6.76 8.00 -11.42
C ASN A 40 -5.25 7.97 -11.15
N GLY A 41 -4.45 8.04 -12.21
CA GLY A 41 -3.00 7.89 -12.15
C GLY A 41 -2.49 6.51 -12.55
N THR A 42 -3.37 5.52 -12.78
CA THR A 42 -2.93 4.22 -13.31
C THR A 42 -2.32 4.39 -14.70
N PHE A 43 -1.09 3.91 -14.88
CA PHE A 43 -0.37 3.95 -16.15
C PHE A 43 -0.58 2.67 -16.95
N GLY A 44 -0.59 2.81 -18.27
CA GLY A 44 -0.64 1.69 -19.20
C GLY A 44 -0.14 2.07 -20.58
N THR A 45 0.01 1.07 -21.43
CA THR A 45 0.41 1.21 -22.82
C THR A 45 -0.74 0.73 -23.70
N ILE A 46 -1.10 1.51 -24.73
CA ILE A 46 -2.12 1.09 -25.69
C ILE A 46 -1.59 -0.11 -26.47
N ALA A 47 -2.23 -1.26 -26.31
CA ALA A 47 -1.89 -2.47 -27.04
C ALA A 47 -2.88 -2.75 -28.18
N ASN A 48 -4.14 -2.37 -28.01
CA ASN A 48 -5.19 -2.60 -29.01
C ASN A 48 -6.14 -1.40 -29.14
N ILE A 49 -6.67 -1.18 -30.35
CA ILE A 49 -7.64 -0.13 -30.65
C ILE A 49 -8.75 -0.78 -31.47
N VAL A 50 -9.97 -0.82 -30.93
CA VAL A 50 -11.13 -1.46 -31.56
C VAL A 50 -12.02 -0.38 -32.17
N PRO A 51 -12.08 -0.23 -33.51
CA PRO A 51 -12.99 0.70 -34.16
C PRO A 51 -14.45 0.25 -34.05
N ILE A 52 -15.39 1.19 -34.21
CA ILE A 52 -16.81 0.88 -34.38
C ILE A 52 -17.03 0.33 -35.78
N ALA A 53 -17.64 -0.85 -35.90
CA ALA A 53 -17.95 -1.46 -37.19
C ALA A 53 -18.79 -0.50 -38.08
N GLY A 54 -18.38 -0.35 -39.34
CA GLY A 54 -19.07 0.52 -40.31
C GLY A 54 -18.78 2.02 -40.17
N CYS A 55 -18.05 2.44 -39.13
CA CYS A 55 -17.46 3.78 -39.03
C CYS A 55 -15.96 3.66 -39.27
N GLY A 56 -15.35 4.56 -40.04
CA GLY A 56 -13.91 4.49 -40.36
C GLY A 56 -12.98 4.42 -39.14
N PRO A 57 -11.66 4.26 -39.34
CA PRO A 57 -10.69 3.97 -38.27
C PRO A 57 -10.59 5.07 -37.19
N THR A 58 -11.14 6.25 -37.44
CA THR A 58 -11.16 7.39 -36.52
C THR A 58 -12.17 7.24 -35.38
N THR A 59 -13.18 6.37 -35.53
CA THR A 59 -14.25 6.22 -34.53
C THR A 59 -14.01 4.96 -33.70
N VAL A 60 -13.31 5.12 -32.58
CA VAL A 60 -12.90 4.02 -31.69
C VAL A 60 -13.99 3.65 -30.69
N LYS A 61 -14.33 2.36 -30.59
CA LYS A 61 -15.23 1.78 -29.57
C LYS A 61 -14.50 1.54 -28.24
N LEU A 62 -13.37 0.83 -28.31
CA LEU A 62 -12.59 0.39 -27.14
C LEU A 62 -11.10 0.66 -27.34
N ILE A 63 -10.39 0.94 -26.24
CA ILE A 63 -8.93 1.00 -26.21
C ILE A 63 -8.44 -0.06 -25.22
N GLY A 64 -7.72 -1.07 -25.71
CA GLY A 64 -7.09 -2.11 -24.90
C GLY A 64 -5.75 -1.62 -24.33
N LEU A 65 -5.64 -1.58 -23.00
CA LEU A 65 -4.45 -1.15 -22.28
C LEU A 65 -3.74 -2.33 -21.61
N GLN A 66 -2.43 -2.40 -21.82
CA GLN A 66 -1.53 -3.18 -20.97
C GLN A 66 -1.16 -2.31 -19.77
N LEU A 67 -1.68 -2.61 -18.58
CA LEU A 67 -1.38 -1.85 -17.37
C LEU A 67 -0.01 -2.23 -16.81
N ASP A 68 0.66 -1.25 -16.17
CA ASP A 68 1.95 -1.48 -15.51
C ASP A 68 1.83 -2.40 -14.29
N ASN A 69 0.75 -2.21 -13.53
CA ASN A 69 0.45 -3.07 -12.41
C ASN A 69 -0.25 -4.33 -12.95
N PRO A 70 0.40 -5.51 -12.93
CA PRO A 70 -0.19 -6.73 -13.46
C PRO A 70 -1.43 -7.17 -12.66
N THR A 71 -1.56 -6.77 -11.39
CA THR A 71 -2.72 -7.10 -10.56
C THR A 71 -3.93 -6.20 -10.79
N ALA A 72 -3.75 -5.05 -11.45
CA ALA A 72 -4.85 -4.14 -11.75
C ALA A 72 -5.68 -4.62 -12.95
N GLY A 73 -6.99 -4.45 -12.86
CA GLY A 73 -7.93 -4.75 -13.93
C GLY A 73 -8.24 -6.23 -14.11
N GLN A 74 -7.95 -7.10 -13.14
CA GLN A 74 -8.16 -8.54 -13.26
C GLN A 74 -9.64 -8.91 -13.37
N LYS A 75 -10.53 -8.26 -12.60
CA LYS A 75 -11.98 -8.45 -12.74
C LYS A 75 -12.45 -7.92 -14.11
N PHE A 76 -11.91 -6.80 -14.55
CA PHE A 76 -12.25 -6.17 -15.82
C PHE A 76 -11.85 -7.05 -17.04
N ARG A 77 -10.67 -7.67 -16.99
CA ARG A 77 -10.18 -8.64 -18.00
C ARG A 77 -11.14 -9.81 -18.17
N ARG A 78 -11.69 -10.34 -17.08
CA ARG A 78 -12.61 -11.50 -17.10
C ARG A 78 -13.97 -11.23 -17.74
N LYS A 79 -14.42 -9.97 -17.79
CA LYS A 79 -15.74 -9.61 -18.37
C LYS A 79 -15.77 -9.67 -19.90
N ILE A 80 -14.62 -9.61 -20.56
CA ILE A 80 -14.51 -9.66 -22.02
C ILE A 80 -14.13 -11.10 -22.40
N ALA A 81 -15.12 -11.99 -22.37
CA ALA A 81 -14.94 -13.39 -22.70
C ALA A 81 -14.53 -13.57 -24.18
N GLY A 82 -13.36 -14.17 -24.42
CA GLY A 82 -13.00 -14.70 -25.74
C GLY A 82 -11.53 -14.61 -26.16
N ALA A 83 -10.67 -13.89 -25.45
CA ALA A 83 -9.24 -13.80 -25.79
C ALA A 83 -8.37 -14.02 -24.55
N THR A 84 -7.27 -14.74 -24.72
CA THR A 84 -6.15 -14.97 -23.79
C THR A 84 -5.36 -13.69 -23.48
N ASP A 85 -6.03 -12.54 -23.52
CA ASP A 85 -5.42 -11.23 -23.66
C ASP A 85 -5.38 -10.53 -22.30
N ASP A 86 -4.18 -10.18 -21.82
CA ASP A 86 -3.95 -9.53 -20.53
C ASP A 86 -4.34 -8.03 -20.51
N LEU A 87 -5.20 -7.62 -21.45
CA LEU A 87 -5.56 -6.23 -21.69
C LEU A 87 -6.83 -5.81 -20.97
N VAL A 88 -6.80 -4.58 -20.48
CA VAL A 88 -7.95 -3.89 -19.91
C VAL A 88 -8.55 -2.97 -20.99
N TYR A 89 -9.73 -3.32 -21.50
CA TYR A 89 -10.40 -2.50 -22.51
C TYR A 89 -11.20 -1.38 -21.88
N ILE A 90 -10.86 -0.14 -22.23
CA ILE A 90 -11.50 1.06 -21.71
C ILE A 90 -12.53 1.57 -22.71
N GLU A 91 -13.72 1.91 -22.20
CA GLU A 91 -14.80 2.55 -22.94
C GLU A 91 -14.80 4.07 -22.75
N ARG A 92 -15.55 4.77 -23.61
CA ARG A 92 -15.83 6.19 -23.41
C ARG A 92 -16.75 6.37 -22.21
N PHE A 93 -16.33 7.21 -21.28
CA PHE A 93 -17.10 7.58 -20.11
C PHE A 93 -17.87 8.88 -20.36
N GLU A 94 -19.04 9.01 -19.76
CA GLU A 94 -19.90 10.19 -19.83
C GLU A 94 -19.74 11.04 -18.57
N GLU A 95 -19.28 12.29 -18.72
CA GLU A 95 -19.01 13.21 -17.62
C GLU A 95 -19.86 14.48 -17.74
N GLN A 96 -20.48 14.90 -16.63
CA GLN A 96 -21.13 16.21 -16.54
C GLN A 96 -20.07 17.31 -16.44
N MET A 97 -20.12 18.26 -17.37
CA MET A 97 -19.21 19.41 -17.37
C MET A 97 -19.66 20.44 -16.33
N SER A 98 -18.77 21.34 -15.95
CA SER A 98 -19.05 22.46 -15.03
C SER A 98 -20.22 23.34 -15.49
N LYS A 99 -20.47 23.39 -16.80
CA LYS A 99 -21.63 24.05 -17.39
C LYS A 99 -22.85 23.14 -17.32
N ARG A 100 -23.86 23.59 -16.58
CA ARG A 100 -25.12 22.85 -16.37
C ARG A 100 -25.76 22.45 -17.71
N GLY A 101 -26.10 21.17 -17.83
CA GLY A 101 -26.72 20.60 -19.03
C GLY A 101 -25.73 20.23 -20.15
N VAL A 102 -24.42 20.37 -19.94
CA VAL A 102 -23.39 19.93 -20.89
C VAL A 102 -22.77 18.64 -20.39
N VAL A 103 -22.71 17.65 -21.29
CA VAL A 103 -22.15 16.34 -21.01
C VAL A 103 -21.05 16.03 -22.04
N ARG A 104 -19.96 15.45 -21.57
CA ARG A 104 -18.82 15.05 -22.38
C ARG A 104 -18.69 13.54 -22.38
N ARG A 105 -18.64 12.93 -23.56
CA ARG A 105 -18.38 11.49 -23.71
C ARG A 105 -16.99 11.26 -24.34
N GLN A 106 -16.03 10.79 -23.54
CA GLN A 106 -14.64 10.62 -23.98
C GLN A 106 -13.95 9.49 -23.22
N PHE A 107 -12.87 8.92 -23.77
CA PHE A 107 -12.02 7.99 -23.02
C PHE A 107 -11.34 8.69 -21.83
N PRO A 108 -11.42 8.12 -20.61
CA PRO A 108 -10.87 8.70 -19.38
C PRO A 108 -9.35 8.46 -19.27
N MET A 109 -8.61 8.86 -20.30
CA MET A 109 -7.15 8.69 -20.37
C MET A 109 -6.48 9.84 -21.13
N LYS A 110 -5.18 10.00 -20.92
CA LYS A 110 -4.34 10.97 -21.62
C LYS A 110 -2.95 10.39 -21.93
N LEU A 111 -2.27 10.92 -22.95
CA LEU A 111 -0.86 10.61 -23.21
C LEU A 111 0.00 10.95 -21.98
N ALA A 112 0.93 10.07 -21.63
CA ALA A 112 1.65 10.10 -20.36
C ALA A 112 3.16 9.83 -20.49
N PHE A 113 3.77 10.23 -21.61
CA PHE A 113 5.24 10.23 -21.76
C PHE A 113 5.94 11.22 -20.83
N GLY A 114 5.25 12.30 -20.45
CA GLY A 114 5.72 13.27 -19.47
C GLY A 114 4.62 13.58 -18.47
N CYS A 115 4.99 13.62 -17.19
CA CYS A 115 4.08 13.89 -16.08
C CYS A 115 4.68 14.94 -15.15
N THR A 116 3.82 15.65 -14.42
CA THR A 116 4.25 16.58 -13.37
C THR A 116 4.69 15.82 -12.12
N ALA A 117 5.63 16.34 -11.34
CA ALA A 117 6.05 15.75 -10.07
C ALA A 117 4.87 15.42 -9.14
N HIS A 118 3.88 16.32 -9.05
CA HIS A 118 2.62 16.12 -8.34
C HIS A 118 1.83 14.87 -8.73
N LYS A 119 1.93 14.43 -9.99
CA LYS A 119 1.19 13.28 -10.51
C LYS A 119 1.91 11.96 -10.31
N VAL A 120 3.21 12.01 -10.02
CA VAL A 120 4.02 10.83 -9.72
C VAL A 120 4.34 10.71 -8.22
N GLN A 121 3.82 11.61 -7.38
CA GLN A 121 3.99 11.55 -5.93
C GLN A 121 3.44 10.22 -5.39
N GLY A 122 4.24 9.53 -4.57
CA GLY A 122 3.89 8.20 -4.05
C GLY A 122 4.16 7.05 -5.01
N MET A 123 4.52 7.32 -6.27
CA MET A 123 4.88 6.27 -7.23
C MET A 123 6.36 5.90 -7.14
N THR A 124 6.66 4.66 -7.53
CA THR A 124 8.02 4.14 -7.67
C THR A 124 8.26 3.77 -9.13
N MET A 125 9.36 4.25 -9.70
CA MET A 125 9.74 4.08 -11.09
C MET A 125 11.11 3.40 -11.20
N LYS A 126 11.29 2.54 -12.21
CA LYS A 126 12.61 1.94 -12.49
C LYS A 126 13.55 2.93 -13.15
N SER A 127 13.01 3.78 -14.03
CA SER A 127 13.78 4.83 -14.70
C SER A 127 12.93 6.07 -14.92
N ALA A 128 13.57 7.25 -14.89
CA ALA A 128 12.92 8.52 -15.14
C ALA A 128 13.91 9.56 -15.69
N VAL A 129 13.39 10.43 -16.57
CA VAL A 129 14.06 11.66 -16.96
C VAL A 129 13.40 12.82 -16.20
N VAL A 130 14.15 13.49 -15.34
CA VAL A 130 13.68 14.58 -14.48
C VAL A 130 14.22 15.91 -15.01
N CYS A 131 13.32 16.83 -15.38
CA CYS A 131 13.65 18.19 -15.78
C CYS A 131 13.47 19.15 -14.60
N LEU A 132 14.56 19.79 -14.16
CA LEU A 132 14.53 20.69 -12.99
C LEU A 132 14.14 22.14 -13.33
N LYS A 133 14.19 22.53 -14.61
CA LYS A 133 13.80 23.89 -15.08
C LYS A 133 12.42 24.34 -14.62
N ARG A 134 11.47 23.40 -14.57
CA ARG A 134 10.06 23.66 -14.20
C ARG A 134 9.77 23.45 -12.72
N VAL A 135 10.79 23.38 -11.86
CA VAL A 135 10.59 23.32 -10.42
C VAL A 135 10.31 24.71 -9.85
N PHE A 136 9.26 24.87 -9.05
CA PHE A 136 8.85 26.16 -8.49
C PHE A 136 8.32 26.08 -7.05
N GLU A 137 8.20 24.88 -6.48
CA GLU A 137 7.78 24.65 -5.09
C GLU A 137 8.88 23.94 -4.31
N SER A 138 8.99 24.25 -3.02
CA SER A 138 9.92 23.61 -2.09
C SER A 138 9.66 22.11 -2.01
N GLY A 139 10.71 21.31 -2.00
CA GLY A 139 10.62 19.84 -1.93
C GLY A 139 10.15 19.16 -3.21
N MET A 140 9.66 19.89 -4.24
CA MET A 140 9.19 19.25 -5.48
C MET A 140 10.32 18.58 -6.26
N ALA A 141 11.54 19.14 -6.23
CA ALA A 141 12.74 18.49 -6.77
C ALA A 141 13.00 17.16 -6.05
N TYR A 142 12.95 17.14 -4.72
CA TYR A 142 13.11 15.93 -3.92
C TYR A 142 12.05 14.88 -4.26
N VAL A 143 10.78 15.27 -4.40
CA VAL A 143 9.70 14.35 -4.82
C VAL A 143 10.02 13.73 -6.17
N ALA A 144 10.42 14.53 -7.17
CA ALA A 144 10.73 14.01 -8.51
C ALA A 144 11.94 13.07 -8.53
N LEU A 145 13.02 13.43 -7.83
CA LEU A 145 14.26 12.65 -7.79
C LEU A 145 14.10 11.34 -6.99
N SER A 146 13.30 11.36 -5.92
CA SER A 146 13.05 10.18 -5.08
C SER A 146 12.12 9.13 -5.71
N ARG A 147 11.60 9.36 -6.93
CA ARG A 147 10.73 8.37 -7.59
C ARG A 147 11.52 7.19 -8.17
N THR A 148 12.80 7.36 -8.47
CA THR A 148 13.65 6.30 -9.03
C THR A 148 14.30 5.49 -7.92
N THR A 149 14.30 4.15 -8.05
CA THR A 149 14.88 3.25 -7.05
C THR A 149 16.41 3.15 -7.12
N SER A 150 17.04 3.64 -8.19
CA SER A 150 18.48 3.62 -8.37
C SER A 150 18.97 4.88 -9.08
N LEU A 151 20.24 5.23 -8.86
CA LEU A 151 20.88 6.36 -9.52
C LEU A 151 21.06 6.11 -11.02
N GLU A 152 21.31 4.86 -11.43
CA GLU A 152 21.43 4.46 -12.84
C GLU A 152 20.12 4.71 -13.63
N GLY A 153 18.97 4.51 -12.99
CA GLY A 153 17.66 4.78 -13.58
C GLY A 153 17.32 6.27 -13.69
N LEU A 154 18.11 7.16 -13.08
CA LEU A 154 17.82 8.59 -12.99
C LEU A 154 18.64 9.39 -14.00
N ARG A 155 17.95 10.12 -14.88
CA ARG A 155 18.58 11.12 -15.75
C ARG A 155 18.05 12.50 -15.42
N ILE A 156 18.93 13.43 -15.08
CA ILE A 156 18.56 14.82 -14.82
C ILE A 156 18.86 15.66 -16.06
N ILE A 157 17.90 16.48 -16.48
CA ILE A 157 18.07 17.47 -17.55
C ILE A 157 17.75 18.87 -17.00
N ASP A 158 18.35 19.89 -17.62
CA ASP A 158 18.19 21.30 -17.21
C ASP A 158 18.42 21.51 -15.71
N PHE A 159 19.55 21.03 -15.20
CA PHE A 159 19.90 21.13 -13.78
C PHE A 159 20.06 22.58 -13.35
N GLU A 160 19.38 22.96 -12.27
CA GLU A 160 19.50 24.27 -11.62
C GLU A 160 19.53 24.07 -10.11
N GLU A 161 20.71 24.22 -9.48
CA GLU A 161 20.92 23.95 -8.05
C GLU A 161 19.96 24.73 -7.13
N LYS A 162 19.72 26.02 -7.45
CA LYS A 162 18.78 26.89 -6.74
C LYS A 162 17.33 26.36 -6.69
N LYS A 163 16.98 25.37 -7.51
CA LYS A 163 15.65 24.73 -7.52
C LYS A 163 15.53 23.60 -6.50
N ILE A 164 16.64 23.23 -5.85
CA ILE A 164 16.69 22.22 -4.80
C ILE A 164 16.70 22.96 -3.47
N TYR A 165 15.52 23.14 -2.89
CA TYR A 165 15.35 23.81 -1.60
C TYR A 165 14.17 23.22 -0.81
N ALA A 166 14.25 23.38 0.51
CA ALA A 166 13.18 23.03 1.45
C ALA A 166 12.49 24.29 1.95
N ASP A 167 11.26 24.13 2.46
CA ASP A 167 10.56 25.21 3.15
C ASP A 167 11.26 25.46 4.51
N PRO A 168 11.66 26.71 4.83
CA PRO A 168 12.29 27.04 6.10
C PRO A 168 11.47 26.63 7.34
N ASN A 169 10.13 26.62 7.24
CA ASN A 169 9.26 26.17 8.31
C ASN A 169 9.40 24.66 8.56
N VAL A 170 9.60 23.87 7.50
CA VAL A 170 9.84 22.42 7.62
C VAL A 170 11.21 22.17 8.25
N THR A 171 12.24 22.92 7.85
CA THR A 171 13.56 22.85 8.49
C THR A 171 13.49 23.18 9.97
N THR A 172 12.82 24.28 10.33
CA THR A 172 12.61 24.69 11.73
C THR A 172 11.82 23.65 12.52
N ALA A 173 10.77 23.07 11.91
CA ALA A 173 9.99 22.02 12.55
C ALA A 173 10.80 20.75 12.77
N MET A 174 11.68 20.37 11.83
CA MET A 174 12.59 19.23 11.99
C MET A 174 13.62 19.45 13.10
N GLU A 175 14.17 20.66 13.23
CA GLU A 175 15.10 21.02 14.30
C GLU A 175 14.44 21.00 15.68
N ASN A 176 13.17 21.40 15.75
CA ASN A 176 12.38 21.39 16.99
C ASN A 176 11.74 20.02 17.28
N MET A 177 11.81 19.08 16.35
CA MET A 177 11.22 17.76 16.53
C MET A 177 11.99 17.04 17.64
N THR A 178 11.28 16.59 18.67
CA THR A 178 11.89 15.88 19.80
C THR A 178 12.69 14.69 19.28
N HIS A 179 14.01 14.75 19.45
CA HIS A 179 14.87 13.64 19.08
C HIS A 179 14.52 12.43 19.94
N ALA A 180 14.18 11.33 19.29
CA ALA A 180 13.97 10.05 19.94
C ALA A 180 15.30 9.58 20.53
N SER A 181 15.51 9.82 21.83
CA SER A 181 16.73 9.38 22.49
C SER A 181 16.73 7.86 22.58
N PHE A 182 17.89 7.24 22.36
CA PHE A 182 18.06 5.79 22.52
C PHE A 182 17.58 5.28 23.90
N ARG A 183 17.69 6.12 24.94
CA ARG A 183 17.24 5.79 26.30
C ARG A 183 15.73 5.83 26.45
N SER A 184 15.04 6.77 25.79
CA SER A 184 13.58 6.90 25.84
C SER A 184 12.86 5.91 24.94
N THR A 185 13.51 5.39 23.90
CA THR A 185 12.92 4.43 22.95
C THR A 185 13.05 2.97 23.38
N ARG A 186 13.76 2.68 24.49
CA ARG A 186 14.02 1.32 24.99
C ARG A 186 13.70 1.14 26.48
N PRO A 187 12.44 1.38 26.91
CA PRO A 187 12.06 1.39 28.32
C PRO A 187 12.27 0.04 29.01
N LEU A 188 12.07 -1.08 28.33
CA LEU A 188 12.14 -2.42 28.91
C LEU A 188 13.60 -2.86 29.13
N LEU A 189 14.51 -2.52 28.20
CA LEU A 189 15.94 -2.74 28.40
C LEU A 189 16.46 -1.97 29.62
N HIS A 190 15.99 -0.74 29.82
CA HIS A 190 16.34 0.05 31.01
C HIS A 190 15.76 -0.57 32.27
N PHE A 191 14.47 -0.93 32.25
CA PHE A 191 13.79 -1.55 33.38
C PHE A 191 14.54 -2.80 33.86
N VAL A 192 14.86 -3.74 32.96
CA VAL A 192 15.59 -4.97 33.30
C VAL A 192 16.95 -4.67 33.93
N LYS A 193 17.72 -3.72 33.39
CA LYS A 193 19.02 -3.32 33.95
C LYS A 193 18.91 -2.68 35.34
N SER A 194 17.83 -1.93 35.60
CA SER A 194 17.61 -1.28 36.90
C SER A 194 16.96 -2.21 37.94
N ALA A 195 16.27 -3.26 37.49
CA ALA A 195 15.47 -4.15 38.32
C ALA A 195 16.26 -5.35 38.89
N GLU A 196 17.59 -5.43 38.70
CA GLU A 196 18.44 -6.51 39.22
C GLU A 196 18.34 -6.71 40.74
N HIS A 197 17.73 -5.77 41.48
CA HIS A 197 17.50 -5.84 42.93
C HIS A 197 16.04 -5.59 43.34
N ALA A 198 15.08 -5.66 42.40
CA ALA A 198 13.67 -5.41 42.65
C ALA A 198 12.86 -6.72 42.81
N ALA A 199 11.63 -6.60 43.33
CA ALA A 199 10.67 -7.70 43.42
C ALA A 199 10.43 -8.37 42.05
N PRO A 200 10.06 -9.67 42.02
CA PRO A 200 9.78 -10.37 40.76
C PRO A 200 8.64 -9.68 40.01
N THR A 201 8.92 -9.17 38.81
CA THR A 201 7.95 -8.52 37.93
C THR A 201 7.74 -9.32 36.66
N LEU A 202 6.50 -9.40 36.18
CA LEU A 202 6.15 -9.98 34.89
C LEU A 202 6.09 -8.88 33.83
N THR A 203 6.86 -9.02 32.74
CA THR A 203 6.85 -8.07 31.62
C THR A 203 6.01 -8.59 30.46
N VAL A 204 5.03 -7.77 30.03
CA VAL A 204 4.15 -8.08 28.89
C VAL A 204 4.32 -7.01 27.82
N VAL A 205 4.64 -7.43 26.60
CA VAL A 205 4.78 -6.54 25.44
C VAL A 205 3.72 -6.87 24.40
N HIS A 206 3.07 -5.83 23.87
CA HIS A 206 2.18 -5.95 22.73
C HIS A 206 2.80 -5.28 21.50
N HIS A 207 2.90 -6.01 20.40
CA HIS A 207 3.48 -5.53 19.15
C HIS A 207 2.58 -5.89 17.97
N ASN A 208 2.18 -4.89 17.19
CA ASN A 208 1.48 -5.13 15.93
C ASN A 208 2.55 -5.30 14.82
N ALA A 209 2.62 -6.49 14.21
CA ALA A 209 3.64 -6.82 13.23
C ALA A 209 3.23 -6.52 11.78
N GLU A 210 1.95 -6.26 11.50
CA GLU A 210 1.41 -6.05 10.13
C GLU A 210 1.95 -7.06 9.09
N GLY A 211 2.00 -8.33 9.48
CA GLY A 211 2.63 -9.40 8.72
C GLY A 211 3.89 -9.91 9.39
N LEU A 212 3.77 -10.99 10.16
CA LEU A 212 4.92 -11.61 10.84
C LEU A 212 5.98 -12.18 9.87
N PRO A 213 5.64 -12.81 8.73
CA PRO A 213 6.64 -13.42 7.86
C PRO A 213 7.78 -12.53 7.35
N PRO A 214 7.53 -11.31 6.83
CA PRO A 214 8.60 -10.42 6.40
C PRO A 214 9.47 -9.90 7.56
N HIS A 215 8.93 -9.87 8.80
CA HIS A 215 9.57 -9.23 9.96
C HIS A 215 10.16 -10.21 10.98
N MET A 216 10.14 -11.52 10.70
CA MET A 216 10.57 -12.54 11.65
C MET A 216 12.05 -12.42 12.04
N GLU A 217 12.94 -12.09 11.09
CA GLU A 217 14.37 -11.92 11.39
C GLU A 217 14.63 -10.62 12.17
N ASP A 218 13.87 -9.56 11.91
CA ASP A 218 13.90 -8.34 12.71
C ASP A 218 13.46 -8.62 14.15
N LEU A 219 12.38 -9.40 14.32
CA LEU A 219 11.85 -9.77 15.63
C LEU A 219 12.85 -10.60 16.45
N LYS A 220 13.50 -11.59 15.82
CA LYS A 220 14.53 -12.43 16.47
C LYS A 220 15.75 -11.63 16.91
N SER A 221 16.14 -10.63 16.13
CA SER A 221 17.29 -9.76 16.42
C SER A 221 16.94 -8.54 17.29
N HIS A 222 15.66 -8.37 17.65
CA HIS A 222 15.21 -7.20 18.39
C HIS A 222 15.68 -7.28 19.86
N HIS A 223 16.63 -6.41 20.20
CA HIS A 223 17.30 -6.28 21.50
C HIS A 223 16.41 -5.99 22.72
N GLU A 224 15.08 -5.89 22.56
CA GLU A 224 14.16 -5.48 23.63
C GLU A 224 12.91 -6.34 23.67
N LEU A 225 12.30 -6.62 22.52
CA LEU A 225 11.16 -7.54 22.46
C LEU A 225 11.54 -8.94 22.99
N GLY A 226 12.79 -9.38 22.76
CA GLY A 226 13.31 -10.64 23.30
C GLY A 226 13.55 -10.66 24.82
N LEU A 227 13.41 -9.53 25.51
CA LEU A 227 13.52 -9.47 26.97
C LEU A 227 12.16 -9.62 27.68
N ALA A 228 11.05 -9.61 26.93
CA ALA A 228 9.71 -9.73 27.51
C ALA A 228 9.46 -11.12 28.09
N ASP A 229 8.74 -11.23 29.18
CA ASP A 229 8.32 -12.55 29.67
C ASP A 229 7.15 -13.09 28.83
N VAL A 230 6.28 -12.20 28.37
CA VAL A 230 5.20 -12.48 27.42
C VAL A 230 5.21 -11.45 26.29
N LEU A 231 5.39 -11.90 25.06
CA LEU A 231 5.34 -11.08 23.85
C LEU A 231 4.11 -11.43 23.01
N CYS A 232 3.15 -10.52 22.98
CA CYS A 232 1.91 -10.63 22.21
C CYS A 232 2.08 -9.93 20.86
N VAL A 233 2.11 -10.70 19.79
CA VAL A 233 2.18 -10.22 18.41
C VAL A 233 0.80 -10.29 17.76
N THR A 234 0.33 -9.16 17.22
CA THR A 234 -0.95 -9.05 16.49
C THR A 234 -0.72 -8.75 15.02
N GLU A 235 -1.77 -8.94 14.19
CA GLU A 235 -1.68 -8.85 12.73
C GLU A 235 -0.58 -9.76 12.17
N THR A 236 -0.55 -11.03 12.61
CA THR A 236 0.51 -11.96 12.20
C THR A 236 0.43 -12.38 10.74
N HIS A 237 -0.77 -12.33 10.15
CA HIS A 237 -1.09 -12.68 8.75
C HIS A 237 -0.63 -14.08 8.36
N LEU A 238 -0.58 -15.00 9.34
CA LEU A 238 -0.22 -16.38 9.10
C LEU A 238 -1.39 -17.16 8.47
N SER A 239 -1.04 -18.03 7.51
CA SER A 239 -2.00 -18.86 6.78
C SER A 239 -1.94 -20.33 7.20
N GLY A 240 -3.08 -21.02 7.18
CA GLY A 240 -3.20 -22.45 7.48
C GLY A 240 -3.35 -22.76 8.98
N SER A 241 -3.53 -24.03 9.32
CA SER A 241 -3.66 -24.49 10.71
C SER A 241 -2.32 -24.79 11.39
N PHE A 242 -1.25 -24.95 10.60
CA PHE A 242 0.09 -25.27 11.07
C PHE A 242 0.98 -24.02 11.06
N VAL A 243 1.61 -23.74 12.20
CA VAL A 243 2.61 -22.68 12.31
C VAL A 243 3.99 -23.28 12.01
N SER A 244 4.67 -22.75 11.01
CA SER A 244 6.00 -23.21 10.63
C SER A 244 7.01 -22.95 11.76
N PRO A 245 7.95 -23.89 12.04
CA PRO A 245 9.00 -23.71 13.05
C PRO A 245 9.87 -22.47 12.85
N LYS A 246 9.92 -21.92 11.63
CA LYS A 246 10.65 -20.69 11.30
C LYS A 246 10.16 -19.47 12.09
N PHE A 247 8.93 -19.53 12.61
CA PHE A 247 8.31 -18.46 13.40
C PHE A 247 8.49 -18.62 14.91
N GLN A 248 9.22 -19.65 15.35
CA GLN A 248 9.55 -19.85 16.75
C GLN A 248 10.65 -18.87 17.19
N LEU A 249 10.51 -18.34 18.41
CA LEU A 249 11.57 -17.60 19.08
C LEU A 249 12.31 -18.53 20.04
N GLU A 250 13.64 -18.45 20.05
CA GLU A 250 14.47 -19.24 20.96
C GLU A 250 14.17 -18.88 22.42
N GLY A 251 13.93 -19.89 23.26
CA GLY A 251 13.60 -19.69 24.68
C GLY A 251 12.18 -19.23 24.95
N TYR A 252 11.28 -19.30 23.97
CA TYR A 252 9.84 -19.06 24.13
C TYR A 252 9.02 -20.24 23.65
N ASP A 253 7.85 -20.41 24.25
CA ASP A 253 6.75 -21.24 23.78
C ASP A 253 5.73 -20.36 23.04
N MET A 254 5.28 -20.80 21.87
CA MET A 254 4.42 -20.00 20.99
C MET A 254 2.99 -20.53 20.98
N PHE A 255 2.03 -19.63 21.22
CA PHE A 255 0.59 -19.88 21.17
C PHE A 255 -0.04 -18.98 20.12
N ALA A 256 -0.48 -19.54 19.00
CA ALA A 256 -1.00 -18.74 17.88
C ALA A 256 -2.43 -19.11 17.49
N ARG A 257 -3.15 -18.12 16.96
CA ARG A 257 -4.47 -18.29 16.37
C ARG A 257 -4.57 -17.43 15.11
N ASN A 258 -4.83 -18.08 13.99
CA ASN A 258 -4.95 -17.40 12.70
C ASN A 258 -6.38 -16.90 12.49
N ARG A 259 -6.53 -15.78 11.78
CA ARG A 259 -7.82 -15.09 11.57
C ARG A 259 -8.91 -16.01 11.02
N HIS A 260 -8.57 -16.80 9.99
CA HIS A 260 -9.51 -17.67 9.28
C HIS A 260 -10.14 -18.77 10.14
N VAL A 261 -9.52 -19.11 11.29
CA VAL A 261 -10.06 -20.05 12.28
C VAL A 261 -10.52 -19.36 13.57
N SER A 262 -10.65 -18.03 13.58
CA SER A 262 -11.03 -17.27 14.79
C SER A 262 -12.49 -16.83 14.81
N TYR A 263 -13.27 -17.16 13.77
CA TYR A 263 -14.68 -16.78 13.64
C TYR A 263 -15.53 -17.99 13.31
N THR A 264 -16.51 -18.30 14.15
CA THR A 264 -17.39 -19.47 13.95
C THR A 264 -18.53 -19.15 12.97
N ASN A 265 -19.18 -18.00 13.12
CA ASN A 265 -20.39 -17.65 12.36
C ASN A 265 -20.21 -16.48 11.37
N ARG A 266 -19.02 -15.88 11.30
CA ARG A 266 -18.72 -14.67 10.52
C ARG A 266 -17.70 -14.93 9.41
N VAL A 267 -18.15 -15.63 8.36
CA VAL A 267 -17.33 -15.95 7.18
C VAL A 267 -16.80 -14.70 6.48
N ASP A 268 -17.56 -13.61 6.52
CA ASP A 268 -17.17 -12.28 6.02
C ASP A 268 -15.94 -11.73 6.75
N MET A 269 -15.81 -11.99 8.04
CA MET A 269 -14.66 -11.55 8.84
C MET A 269 -13.49 -12.52 8.75
N ALA A 270 -13.75 -13.82 8.61
CA ALA A 270 -12.74 -14.87 8.47
C ALA A 270 -11.97 -14.78 7.15
N THR A 271 -12.61 -14.31 6.08
CA THR A 271 -12.05 -14.26 4.72
C THR A 271 -11.37 -12.93 4.38
N LYS A 272 -11.37 -11.94 5.29
CA LYS A 272 -10.57 -10.71 5.10
C LYS A 272 -9.09 -11.01 5.15
N ASP A 273 -8.33 -10.30 4.32
CA ASP A 273 -6.88 -10.31 4.35
C ASP A 273 -6.36 -9.76 5.69
N GLY A 274 -5.31 -10.39 6.20
CA GLY A 274 -4.62 -10.00 7.43
C GLY A 274 -5.15 -10.62 8.74
N GLY A 275 -4.86 -9.98 9.87
CA GLY A 275 -5.20 -10.41 11.22
C GLY A 275 -4.42 -11.62 11.74
N GLY A 276 -4.90 -12.18 12.86
CA GLY A 276 -4.26 -13.28 13.59
C GLY A 276 -3.37 -12.78 14.73
N VAL A 277 -3.11 -13.69 15.67
CA VAL A 277 -2.35 -13.42 16.90
C VAL A 277 -1.33 -14.53 17.17
N ALA A 278 -0.22 -14.17 17.78
CA ALA A 278 0.78 -15.09 18.34
C ALA A 278 1.26 -14.55 19.68
N VAL A 279 1.20 -15.39 20.71
CA VAL A 279 1.70 -15.09 22.05
C VAL A 279 2.93 -15.95 22.29
N TYR A 280 4.06 -15.30 22.53
CA TYR A 280 5.30 -15.96 22.92
C TYR A 280 5.47 -15.82 24.42
N CYS A 281 5.50 -16.93 25.15
CA CYS A 281 5.77 -16.95 26.58
C CYS A 281 7.16 -17.54 26.82
N ARG A 282 7.99 -16.89 27.64
CA ARG A 282 9.34 -17.38 27.92
C ARG A 282 9.27 -18.79 28.51
N SER A 283 10.05 -19.75 28.01
CA SER A 283 9.95 -21.17 28.41
C SER A 283 10.25 -21.44 29.89
N SER A 284 10.81 -20.46 30.60
CA SER A 284 10.96 -20.52 32.06
C SER A 284 9.66 -20.27 32.84
N LEU A 285 8.60 -19.83 32.17
CA LEU A 285 7.26 -19.66 32.73
C LEU A 285 6.43 -20.91 32.45
N GLN A 286 5.62 -21.32 33.42
CA GLN A 286 4.61 -22.34 33.16
C GLN A 286 3.44 -21.67 32.44
N ALA A 287 3.39 -21.86 31.12
CA ALA A 287 2.34 -21.34 30.25
C ALA A 287 1.47 -22.48 29.72
N GLU A 288 0.17 -22.43 29.98
CA GLU A 288 -0.81 -23.41 29.51
C GLU A 288 -1.83 -22.72 28.59
N ALA A 289 -2.02 -23.26 27.38
CA ALA A 289 -3.07 -22.81 26.48
C ALA A 289 -4.45 -23.19 27.05
N ARG A 290 -5.20 -22.20 27.52
CA ARG A 290 -6.60 -22.38 27.93
C ARG A 290 -7.51 -21.94 26.80
N ARG A 291 -8.06 -22.90 26.06
CA ARG A 291 -9.14 -22.61 25.12
C ARG A 291 -10.44 -22.52 25.91
N TYR A 292 -10.99 -21.32 26.11
CA TYR A 292 -12.23 -21.13 26.86
C TYR A 292 -13.36 -20.58 25.96
N PHE A 293 -14.28 -21.49 25.57
CA PHE A 293 -15.74 -21.39 25.33
C PHE A 293 -16.36 -20.76 24.06
N HIS A 294 -17.39 -21.51 23.59
CA HIS A 294 -18.47 -21.09 22.71
C HIS A 294 -19.44 -20.13 23.41
N ASP A 295 -20.13 -19.32 22.58
CA ASP A 295 -21.28 -18.45 22.89
C ASP A 295 -21.02 -17.18 23.73
N VAL A 296 -19.78 -16.68 23.82
CA VAL A 296 -19.53 -15.39 24.51
C VAL A 296 -19.62 -14.20 23.55
N THR A 297 -19.15 -14.38 22.29
CA THR A 297 -19.32 -13.49 21.13
C THR A 297 -18.93 -14.29 19.87
N ASP A 298 -19.23 -13.82 18.64
CA ASP A 298 -18.71 -14.44 17.38
C ASP A 298 -17.15 -14.38 17.24
N LEU A 299 -16.44 -13.93 18.29
CA LEU A 299 -14.98 -13.80 18.36
C LEU A 299 -14.39 -14.92 19.22
N GLU A 300 -13.52 -15.74 18.62
CA GLU A 300 -12.71 -16.70 19.36
C GLU A 300 -11.38 -16.05 19.78
N PHE A 301 -10.99 -16.24 21.04
CA PHE A 301 -9.78 -15.69 21.63
C PHE A 301 -8.78 -16.78 22.03
N SER A 302 -7.50 -16.43 22.10
CA SER A 302 -6.45 -17.29 22.68
C SER A 302 -6.19 -16.85 24.11
N VAL A 303 -6.44 -17.73 25.09
CA VAL A 303 -6.04 -17.48 26.49
C VAL A 303 -4.83 -18.33 26.81
N VAL A 304 -3.81 -17.69 27.35
CA VAL A 304 -2.65 -18.37 27.92
C VAL A 304 -2.67 -18.11 29.42
N LYS A 305 -2.77 -19.19 30.21
CA LYS A 305 -2.59 -19.11 31.66
C LYS A 305 -1.10 -19.14 31.92
N VAL A 306 -0.58 -18.11 32.58
CA VAL A 306 0.81 -18.05 33.05
C VAL A 306 0.80 -18.19 34.56
N GLU A 307 1.51 -19.19 35.09
CA GLU A 307 1.65 -19.38 36.53
C GLU A 307 2.88 -18.63 37.06
N SER A 308 2.72 -17.97 38.21
CA SER A 308 3.84 -17.32 38.89
C SER A 308 4.85 -18.37 39.34
N ARG A 309 6.13 -18.01 39.34
CA ARG A 309 7.15 -18.82 40.03
C ARG A 309 6.78 -18.88 41.50
N SER A 310 6.46 -20.07 42.00
CA SER A 310 6.46 -20.33 43.44
C SER A 310 7.92 -20.29 43.90
N GLU A 311 8.26 -19.36 44.79
CA GLU A 311 9.53 -19.43 45.50
C GLU A 311 9.57 -20.75 46.30
N PRO A 312 10.71 -21.47 46.30
CA PRO A 312 10.92 -22.60 47.22
C PRO A 312 11.03 -22.12 48.68
#